data_AF-N8WMD9-F1
#
_entry.id   AF-N8WMD9-F1
#
_cell.length_a   1.000
_cell.length_b   1.000
_cell.length_c   1.000
_cell.angle_alpha   90.00
_cell.angle_beta   90.00
_cell.angle_gamma   90.00
#
_symmetry.space_group_name_H-M   'P 1'
#
loop_
_entity.id
_entity.type
_entity.pdbx_description
1 polymer ?
#
loop_
_entity_poly.entity_id
_entity_poly.type
_entity_poly.pdbx_seq_one_letter_code
_entity_poly.pdbx_strand_id
1 'polypeptide(L)'
;MNRIYIILIIIVLIMIGVVWKSNSDRKAREEALAQQTQQHNQKMAQIEAENQARLAQEVRDKAQQEQSRIEPSDKIEPEQNTVNSEPPSKKAAISNEELSSRCKSMSELARIIMQKRQDGVPMSEIVEKVVNTTPQPLQEVLRLTVISAYDKPRFNTPEIQQKTILDFENESYLTCTKAGS
;
A
#
# COMPACT_ATOMS: atom_id res chain seq x y z
N MET A 1 36.32 -40.71 -47.12
CA MET A 1 34.99 -40.93 -46.49
C MET A 1 35.08 -41.21 -44.98
N ASN A 2 35.87 -42.17 -44.48
CA ASN A 2 35.89 -42.49 -43.03
C ASN A 2 36.18 -41.33 -42.07
N ARG A 3 37.09 -40.39 -42.41
CA ARG A 3 37.41 -39.25 -41.51
C ARG A 3 36.24 -38.29 -41.31
N ILE A 4 35.37 -38.13 -42.31
CA ILE A 4 34.20 -37.26 -42.23
C ILE A 4 33.15 -37.84 -41.28
N TYR A 5 32.93 -39.17 -41.34
CA TYR A 5 32.02 -39.86 -40.41
C TYR A 5 32.48 -39.78 -38.95
N ILE A 6 33.80 -39.91 -38.70
CA ILE A 6 34.35 -39.78 -37.35
C ILE A 6 34.07 -38.38 -36.78
N ILE A 7 34.25 -37.33 -37.57
CA ILE A 7 33.97 -35.94 -37.14
C ILE A 7 32.48 -35.74 -36.84
N LEU A 8 31.59 -36.26 -37.69
CA LEU A 8 30.14 -36.14 -37.47
C LEU A 8 29.67 -36.85 -36.20
N ILE A 9 30.22 -38.03 -35.90
CA ILE A 9 29.89 -38.77 -34.66
C ILE A 9 30.28 -37.96 -33.42
N ILE A 10 31.46 -37.33 -33.43
CA ILE A 10 31.93 -36.49 -32.31
C ILE A 10 30.99 -35.31 -32.08
N ILE A 11 30.56 -34.63 -33.15
CA ILE A 11 29.63 -33.49 -33.05
C ILE A 11 28.29 -33.92 -32.44
N VAL A 12 27.76 -35.08 -32.85
CA VAL A 12 26.50 -35.61 -32.30
C VAL A 12 26.63 -35.93 -30.81
N LEU A 13 27.73 -36.54 -30.38
CA LEU A 13 27.98 -36.83 -28.96
C LEU A 13 28.09 -35.55 -28.12
N ILE A 14 28.76 -34.52 -28.63
CA ILE A 14 28.83 -33.21 -27.97
C ILE A 14 27.42 -32.62 -27.79
N MET A 15 26.61 -32.62 -28.85
CA MET A 15 25.24 -32.09 -28.80
C MET A 15 24.35 -32.84 -27.81
N ILE A 16 24.44 -34.17 -27.75
CA ILE A 16 23.72 -34.99 -26.76
C ILE A 16 24.14 -34.59 -25.33
N GLY A 17 25.44 -34.40 -25.09
CA GLY A 17 25.95 -33.97 -23.78
C GLY A 17 25.46 -32.59 -23.36
N VAL A 18 25.41 -31.62 -24.28
CA VAL A 18 24.91 -30.26 -24.00
C VAL A 18 23.41 -30.27 -23.70
N VAL A 19 22.61 -31.03 -24.46
CA VAL A 19 21.16 -31.14 -24.23
C VAL A 19 20.87 -31.80 -22.88
N TRP A 20 21.59 -32.86 -22.53
CA TRP A 20 21.48 -33.51 -21.22
C TRP A 20 21.82 -32.55 -20.07
N LYS A 21 22.94 -31.81 -20.20
CA LYS A 21 23.35 -30.81 -19.20
C LYS A 21 22.30 -29.71 -19.03
N SER A 22 21.80 -29.16 -20.13
CA SER A 22 20.79 -28.10 -20.14
C SER A 22 19.48 -28.54 -19.47
N ASN A 23 19.03 -29.77 -19.76
CA ASN A 23 17.81 -30.33 -19.17
C ASN A 23 17.97 -30.58 -17.66
N SER A 24 19.13 -31.10 -17.23
CA SER A 24 19.45 -31.30 -15.81
C SER A 24 19.51 -29.98 -15.03
N ASP A 25 20.17 -28.96 -15.60
CA ASP A 25 20.31 -27.64 -14.98
C ASP A 25 18.93 -26.95 -14.83
N ARG A 26 17.99 -27.19 -15.76
CA ARG A 26 16.62 -26.69 -15.67
C ARG A 26 15.86 -27.30 -14.49
N LYS A 27 15.94 -28.62 -14.31
CA LYS A 27 15.28 -29.33 -13.20
C LYS A 27 15.79 -28.88 -11.83
N ALA A 28 17.11 -28.70 -11.69
CA ALA A 28 17.71 -28.23 -10.43
C ALA A 28 17.24 -26.81 -10.04
N ARG A 29 17.00 -25.92 -11.01
CA ARG A 29 16.47 -24.57 -10.75
C ARG A 29 15.00 -24.58 -10.34
N GLU A 30 14.20 -25.48 -10.90
CA GLU A 30 12.79 -25.64 -10.52
C GLU A 30 12.66 -26.12 -9.07
N GLU A 31 13.48 -27.10 -8.66
CA GLU A 31 13.53 -27.57 -7.27
C GLU A 31 14.03 -26.48 -6.31
N ALA A 32 15.06 -25.72 -6.69
CA ALA A 32 15.58 -24.61 -5.89
C ALA A 32 14.55 -23.48 -5.73
N LEU A 33 13.81 -23.14 -6.80
CA LEU A 33 12.75 -22.14 -6.75
C LEU A 33 11.58 -22.61 -5.88
N ALA A 34 11.19 -23.89 -5.98
CA ALA A 34 10.16 -24.46 -5.12
C ALA A 34 10.58 -24.40 -3.64
N GLN A 35 11.83 -24.74 -3.33
CA GLN A 35 12.38 -24.64 -1.98
C GLN A 35 12.43 -23.20 -1.48
N GLN A 36 12.87 -22.26 -2.31
CA GLN A 36 12.89 -20.83 -1.99
C GLN A 36 11.48 -20.29 -1.72
N THR A 37 10.51 -20.69 -2.54
CA THR A 37 9.10 -20.29 -2.39
C THR A 37 8.53 -20.83 -1.09
N GLN A 38 8.80 -22.09 -0.75
CA GLN A 38 8.37 -22.68 0.52
C GLN A 38 8.96 -21.94 1.73
N GLN A 39 10.27 -21.66 1.69
CA GLN A 39 10.93 -20.90 2.75
C GLN A 39 10.37 -19.48 2.89
N HIS A 40 10.11 -18.81 1.78
CA HIS A 40 9.52 -17.47 1.80
C HIS A 40 8.11 -17.49 2.39
N ASN A 41 7.27 -18.44 1.95
CA ASN A 41 5.90 -18.58 2.46
C ASN A 41 5.89 -18.91 3.96
N GLN A 42 6.82 -19.74 4.44
CA GLN A 42 6.98 -20.02 5.87
C GLN A 42 7.36 -18.76 6.68
N LYS A 43 8.31 -17.97 6.18
CA LYS A 43 8.70 -16.70 6.84
C LYS A 43 7.54 -15.71 6.90
N MET A 44 6.74 -15.62 5.84
CA MET A 44 5.57 -14.74 5.82
C MET A 44 4.52 -15.18 6.83
N ALA A 45 4.23 -16.48 6.94
CA ALA A 45 3.33 -17.01 7.96
C ALA A 45 3.83 -16.74 9.39
N GLN A 46 5.14 -16.85 9.61
CA GLN A 46 5.75 -16.57 10.92
C GLN A 46 5.64 -15.08 11.29
N ILE A 47 5.96 -14.19 10.36
CA ILE A 47 5.90 -12.73 10.58
C ILE A 47 4.46 -12.30 10.86
N GLU A 48 3.48 -12.86 10.14
CA GLU A 48 2.07 -12.56 10.38
C GLU A 48 1.64 -13.00 11.79
N ALA A 49 1.99 -14.22 12.20
CA ALA A 49 1.69 -14.72 13.54
C ALA A 49 2.35 -13.89 14.64
N GLU A 50 3.61 -13.46 14.45
CA GLU A 50 4.32 -12.59 15.39
C GLU A 50 3.66 -11.20 15.47
N ASN A 51 3.33 -10.59 14.33
CA ASN A 51 2.67 -9.28 14.31
C ASN A 51 1.29 -9.35 14.98
N GLN A 52 0.51 -10.41 14.74
CA GLN A 52 -0.77 -10.63 15.42
C GLN A 52 -0.60 -10.78 16.95
N ALA A 53 0.43 -11.51 17.40
CA ALA A 53 0.74 -11.65 18.81
C ALA A 53 1.16 -10.31 19.46
N ARG A 54 1.99 -9.51 18.75
CA ARG A 54 2.41 -8.18 19.21
C ARG A 54 1.22 -7.23 19.33
N LEU A 55 0.31 -7.22 18.36
CA LEU A 55 -0.92 -6.43 18.41
C LEU A 55 -1.81 -6.85 19.58
N ALA A 56 -1.96 -8.17 19.82
CA ALA A 56 -2.72 -8.68 20.94
C ALA A 56 -2.11 -8.30 22.31
N GLN A 57 -0.78 -8.29 22.42
CA GLN A 57 -0.09 -7.80 23.61
C GLN A 57 -0.30 -6.29 23.80
N GLU A 58 -0.12 -5.50 22.74
CA GLU A 58 -0.33 -4.05 22.80
C GLU A 58 -1.76 -3.67 23.22
N VAL A 59 -2.77 -4.40 22.73
CA VAL A 59 -4.17 -4.21 23.14
C VAL A 59 -4.37 -4.58 24.62
N ARG A 60 -3.74 -5.67 25.10
CA ARG A 60 -3.80 -6.06 26.52
C ARG A 60 -3.12 -5.04 27.42
N ASP A 61 -1.95 -4.54 27.04
CA ASP A 61 -1.20 -3.56 27.81
C ASP A 61 -1.96 -2.23 27.88
N LYS A 62 -2.58 -1.79 26.77
CA LYS A 62 -3.46 -0.61 26.76
C LYS A 62 -4.70 -0.81 27.63
N ALA A 63 -5.33 -1.98 27.59
CA ALA A 63 -6.48 -2.30 28.44
C ALA A 63 -6.11 -2.30 29.94
N GLN A 64 -4.93 -2.81 30.30
CA GLN A 64 -4.41 -2.75 31.66
C GLN A 64 -4.04 -1.32 32.09
N GLN A 65 -3.48 -0.51 31.17
CA GLN A 65 -3.18 0.90 31.41
C GLN A 65 -4.46 1.72 31.63
N GLU A 66 -5.55 1.38 30.95
CA GLU A 66 -6.86 2.01 31.11
C GLU A 66 -7.56 1.57 32.40
N GLN A 67 -7.45 0.28 32.78
CA GLN A 67 -7.97 -0.22 34.05
C GLN A 67 -7.19 0.30 35.27
N SER A 68 -5.89 0.47 35.17
CA SER A 68 -5.07 1.09 36.23
C SER A 68 -5.27 2.61 36.37
N ARG A 69 -5.97 3.26 35.42
CA ARG A 69 -6.47 4.62 35.60
C ARG A 69 -7.79 4.69 36.39
N ILE A 70 -8.43 3.56 36.67
CA ILE A 70 -9.69 3.51 37.42
C ILE A 70 -9.47 2.63 38.68
N GLU A 71 -8.88 3.21 39.72
CA GLU A 71 -9.15 2.75 41.10
C GLU A 71 -10.07 3.74 41.82
N PRO A 72 -10.91 3.25 42.74
CA PRO A 72 -12.22 3.83 43.04
C PRO A 72 -12.13 4.95 44.09
N SER A 73 -12.75 6.09 43.79
CA SER A 73 -13.07 7.09 44.80
C SER A 73 -14.55 6.98 45.13
N ASP A 74 -14.83 6.39 46.30
CA ASP A 74 -16.13 6.35 46.95
C ASP A 74 -16.67 7.77 47.26
N LYS A 75 -18.02 7.90 47.23
CA LYS A 75 -18.91 8.93 47.84
C LYS A 75 -18.98 10.30 47.10
N ILE A 76 -20.12 10.91 46.72
CA ILE A 76 -21.56 10.87 47.11
C ILE A 76 -22.45 11.24 45.89
N GLU A 77 -23.71 10.81 46.00
CA GLU A 77 -24.91 10.79 45.16
C GLU A 77 -25.53 12.18 44.76
N PRO A 78 -26.79 12.27 44.26
CA PRO A 78 -27.17 12.63 42.89
C PRO A 78 -27.80 14.04 42.76
N GLU A 79 -27.74 14.66 41.57
CA GLU A 79 -28.79 15.63 41.22
C GLU A 79 -29.05 15.70 39.71
N GLN A 80 -30.35 15.66 39.43
CA GLN A 80 -31.04 15.67 38.15
C GLN A 80 -31.24 17.12 37.68
N ASN A 81 -31.71 17.28 36.44
CA ASN A 81 -32.15 18.52 35.74
C ASN A 81 -31.08 19.07 34.77
N THR A 82 -31.36 19.43 33.52
CA THR A 82 -32.64 19.76 32.87
C THR A 82 -32.42 19.76 31.36
N VAL A 83 -33.42 19.29 30.63
CA VAL A 83 -33.65 19.60 29.21
C VAL A 83 -33.77 21.12 29.05
N ASN A 84 -33.15 21.69 28.00
CA ASN A 84 -33.70 22.80 27.21
C ASN A 84 -32.89 23.02 25.92
N SER A 85 -33.59 23.58 24.94
CA SER A 85 -33.46 23.41 23.51
C SER A 85 -32.78 24.58 22.76
N GLU A 86 -31.98 24.21 21.74
CA GLU A 86 -31.69 24.89 20.46
C GLU A 86 -30.82 26.18 20.40
N PRO A 87 -30.20 26.53 19.23
CA PRO A 87 -28.75 26.38 18.98
C PRO A 87 -28.05 27.73 18.69
N PRO A 88 -26.69 27.79 18.61
CA PRO A 88 -26.05 27.69 17.28
C PRO A 88 -24.65 27.05 17.26
N SER A 89 -24.26 26.56 16.08
CA SER A 89 -22.87 26.48 15.59
C SER A 89 -21.88 25.61 16.39
N LYS A 90 -21.75 24.33 16.01
CA LYS A 90 -20.59 23.52 16.38
C LYS A 90 -20.08 22.78 15.16
N LYS A 91 -18.78 22.94 14.85
CA LYS A 91 -17.98 21.95 14.11
C LYS A 91 -18.29 20.59 14.73
N ALA A 92 -19.10 19.78 14.05
CA ALA A 92 -19.28 18.40 14.42
C ALA A 92 -17.93 17.71 14.19
N ALA A 93 -17.39 17.05 15.21
CA ALA A 93 -16.31 16.11 15.02
C ALA A 93 -16.79 15.10 13.98
N ILE A 94 -16.18 15.10 12.81
CA ILE A 94 -16.44 14.10 11.76
C ILE A 94 -16.17 12.74 12.40
N SER A 95 -17.08 11.78 12.27
CA SER A 95 -16.85 10.46 12.85
C SER A 95 -15.61 9.83 12.21
N ASN A 96 -14.87 9.01 12.97
CA ASN A 96 -13.67 8.34 12.45
C ASN A 96 -13.97 7.50 11.18
N GLU A 97 -15.18 6.96 11.07
CA GLU A 97 -15.65 6.22 9.90
C GLU A 97 -15.86 7.13 8.69
N GLU A 98 -16.51 8.28 8.87
CA GLU A 98 -16.72 9.24 7.79
C GLU A 98 -15.39 9.86 7.33
N LEU A 99 -14.47 10.13 8.26
CA LEU A 99 -13.12 10.61 7.95
C LEU A 99 -12.34 9.56 7.14
N SER A 100 -12.36 8.30 7.58
CA SER A 100 -11.71 7.19 6.88
C SER A 100 -12.23 7.03 5.46
N SER A 101 -13.55 7.06 5.28
CA SER A 101 -14.19 6.98 3.95
C SER A 101 -13.77 8.13 3.03
N ARG A 102 -13.79 9.37 3.53
CA ARG A 102 -13.35 10.56 2.78
C ARG A 102 -11.87 10.46 2.39
N CYS A 103 -11.01 10.05 3.32
CA CYS A 103 -9.58 9.93 3.06
C CYS A 103 -9.25 8.81 2.08
N LYS A 104 -10.02 7.72 2.09
CA LYS A 104 -9.91 6.65 1.09
C LYS A 104 -10.23 7.16 -0.33
N SER A 105 -11.34 7.90 -0.50
CA SER A 105 -11.66 8.48 -1.82
C SER A 105 -10.58 9.46 -2.30
N MET A 106 -10.01 10.25 -1.39
CA MET A 106 -8.89 11.16 -1.71
C MET A 106 -7.62 10.41 -2.12
N SER A 107 -7.27 9.32 -1.44
CA SER A 107 -6.09 8.52 -1.78
C SER A 107 -6.26 7.79 -3.11
N GLU A 108 -7.45 7.28 -3.42
CA GLU A 108 -7.76 6.66 -4.71
C GLU A 108 -7.62 7.67 -5.87
N LEU A 109 -8.06 8.92 -5.66
CA LEU A 109 -7.89 9.97 -6.66
C LEU A 109 -6.41 10.35 -6.85
N ALA A 110 -5.65 10.44 -5.75
CA ALA A 110 -4.21 10.69 -5.79
C ALA A 110 -3.46 9.57 -6.55
N ARG A 111 -3.83 8.31 -6.32
CA ARG A 111 -3.32 7.14 -7.05
C ARG A 111 -3.54 7.29 -8.56
N ILE A 112 -4.74 7.65 -8.99
CA ILE A 112 -5.07 7.84 -10.41
C ILE A 112 -4.24 8.98 -11.01
N ILE A 113 -4.12 10.11 -10.31
CA ILE A 113 -3.31 11.25 -10.77
C ILE A 113 -1.84 10.84 -10.94
N MET A 114 -1.27 10.14 -9.96
CA MET A 114 0.11 9.67 -10.04
C MET A 114 0.30 8.65 -11.16
N GLN A 115 -0.66 7.74 -11.38
CA GLN A 115 -0.62 6.84 -12.53
C GLN A 115 -0.55 7.63 -13.84
N LYS A 116 -1.44 8.62 -14.03
CA LYS A 116 -1.44 9.46 -15.23
C LYS A 116 -0.15 10.25 -15.39
N ARG A 117 0.44 10.71 -14.29
CA ARG A 117 1.77 11.33 -14.28
C ARG A 117 2.85 10.36 -14.76
N GLN A 118 2.90 9.14 -14.22
CA GLN A 118 3.87 8.12 -14.65
C GLN A 118 3.68 7.75 -16.14
N ASP A 119 2.43 7.68 -16.61
CA ASP A 119 2.08 7.46 -18.02
C ASP A 119 2.50 8.62 -18.94
N GLY A 120 2.76 9.81 -18.38
CA GLY A 120 3.23 10.97 -19.12
C GLY A 120 2.18 11.92 -19.62
N VAL A 121 0.98 11.83 -19.07
CA VAL A 121 -0.06 12.82 -19.32
C VAL A 121 0.46 14.20 -18.87
N PRO A 122 0.21 15.28 -19.63
CA PRO A 122 0.57 16.64 -19.22
C PRO A 122 -0.28 17.15 -18.04
N MET A 123 0.31 17.99 -17.19
CA MET A 123 -0.38 18.56 -16.02
C MET A 123 -1.60 19.37 -16.42
N SER A 124 -1.48 20.15 -17.49
CA SER A 124 -2.55 20.98 -18.04
C SER A 124 -3.80 20.18 -18.37
N GLU A 125 -3.63 18.97 -18.91
CA GLU A 125 -4.75 18.09 -19.27
C GLU A 125 -5.49 17.58 -18.02
N ILE A 126 -4.76 17.21 -16.98
CA ILE A 126 -5.36 16.78 -15.70
C ILE A 126 -6.10 17.94 -15.03
N VAL A 127 -5.49 19.14 -15.03
CA VAL A 127 -6.12 20.34 -14.47
C VAL A 127 -7.41 20.68 -15.23
N GLU A 128 -7.39 20.63 -16.56
CA GLU A 128 -8.58 20.92 -17.37
C GLU A 128 -9.70 19.89 -17.17
N LYS A 129 -9.37 18.60 -17.24
CA LYS A 129 -10.38 17.53 -17.28
C LYS A 129 -10.87 17.09 -15.90
N VAL A 130 -10.04 17.24 -14.86
CA VAL A 130 -10.33 16.74 -13.51
C VAL A 130 -10.50 17.89 -12.52
N VAL A 131 -9.56 18.83 -12.47
CA VAL A 131 -9.61 19.92 -11.48
C VAL A 131 -10.72 20.92 -11.81
N ASN A 132 -10.80 21.38 -13.06
CA ASN A 132 -11.77 22.42 -13.46
C ASN A 132 -13.21 21.92 -13.51
N THR A 133 -13.42 20.60 -13.54
CA THR A 133 -14.74 19.96 -13.50
C THR A 133 -15.18 19.58 -12.09
N THR A 134 -14.29 19.69 -11.10
CA THR A 134 -14.58 19.39 -9.69
C THR A 134 -15.23 20.60 -8.99
N PRO A 135 -16.33 20.41 -8.22
CA PRO A 135 -16.95 21.49 -7.45
C PRO A 135 -15.99 22.13 -6.43
N GLN A 136 -16.13 23.43 -6.19
CA GLN A 136 -15.51 24.03 -4.99
C GLN A 136 -16.16 23.46 -3.71
N PRO A 137 -15.40 23.24 -2.62
CA PRO A 137 -14.00 23.63 -2.35
C PRO A 137 -12.93 22.60 -2.73
N LEU A 138 -13.33 21.42 -3.25
CA LEU A 138 -12.41 20.31 -3.55
C LEU A 138 -11.42 20.64 -4.67
N GLN A 139 -11.78 21.58 -5.54
CA GLN A 139 -10.95 22.04 -6.65
C GLN A 139 -9.53 22.45 -6.23
N GLU A 140 -9.39 23.18 -5.12
CA GLU A 140 -8.06 23.66 -4.69
C GLU A 140 -7.22 22.55 -4.08
N VAL A 141 -7.83 21.70 -3.26
CA VAL A 141 -7.17 20.50 -2.72
C VAL A 141 -6.68 19.62 -3.87
N LEU A 142 -7.51 19.43 -4.88
CA LEU A 142 -7.15 18.62 -6.04
C LEU A 142 -6.04 19.25 -6.88
N ARG A 143 -6.03 20.58 -7.05
CA ARG A 143 -4.93 21.30 -7.71
C ARG A 143 -3.61 21.06 -6.99
N LEU A 144 -3.59 21.14 -5.66
CA LEU A 144 -2.39 20.86 -4.86
C LEU A 144 -1.92 19.41 -5.00
N THR A 145 -2.85 18.45 -5.00
CA THR A 145 -2.52 17.04 -5.25
C THR A 145 -1.90 16.83 -6.63
N VAL A 146 -2.43 17.49 -7.66
CA VAL A 146 -1.85 17.45 -9.01
C VAL A 146 -0.44 18.02 -9.02
N ILE A 147 -0.20 19.19 -8.42
CA ILE A 147 1.16 19.79 -8.36
C ILE A 147 2.14 18.83 -7.68
N SER A 148 1.77 18.31 -6.51
CA SER A 148 2.61 17.38 -5.74
C SER A 148 2.94 16.10 -6.51
N ALA A 149 2.01 15.59 -7.33
CA ALA A 149 2.29 14.45 -8.20
C ALA A 149 3.34 14.77 -9.27
N TYR A 150 3.31 15.98 -9.84
CA TYR A 150 4.23 16.39 -10.92
C TYR A 150 5.62 16.79 -10.42
N ASP A 151 5.75 17.16 -9.15
CA ASP A 151 7.04 17.33 -8.46
C ASP A 151 7.81 16.00 -8.35
N LYS A 152 7.12 14.85 -8.37
CA LYS A 152 7.77 13.55 -8.44
C LYS A 152 8.19 13.20 -9.88
N PRO A 153 9.38 12.62 -10.07
CA PRO A 153 9.86 12.25 -11.40
C PRO A 153 9.03 11.11 -12.00
N ARG A 154 9.07 11.02 -13.33
CA ARG A 154 8.58 9.85 -14.06
C ARG A 154 9.67 8.80 -14.10
N PHE A 155 9.30 7.56 -13.83
CA PHE A 155 10.22 6.42 -13.86
C PHE A 155 10.00 5.57 -15.11
N ASN A 156 11.05 4.87 -15.53
CA ASN A 156 11.05 4.05 -16.75
C ASN A 156 10.85 2.55 -16.47
N THR A 157 10.81 2.15 -15.20
CA THR A 157 10.63 0.75 -14.80
C THR A 157 9.26 0.55 -14.15
N PRO A 158 8.50 -0.49 -14.54
CA PRO A 158 7.17 -0.74 -13.98
C PRO A 158 7.16 -0.88 -12.45
N GLU A 159 8.20 -1.50 -11.89
CA GLU A 159 8.35 -1.70 -10.45
C GLU A 159 8.42 -0.36 -9.69
N ILE A 160 9.26 0.57 -10.14
CA ILE A 160 9.42 1.86 -9.47
C ILE A 160 8.20 2.74 -9.71
N GLN A 161 7.59 2.67 -10.90
CA GLN A 161 6.32 3.35 -11.17
C GLN A 161 5.23 2.91 -10.19
N GLN A 162 4.99 1.60 -10.07
CA GLN A 162 3.98 1.07 -9.16
C GLN A 162 4.27 1.40 -7.69
N LYS A 163 5.53 1.29 -7.28
CA LYS A 163 5.95 1.70 -5.94
C LYS A 163 5.64 3.18 -5.69
N THR A 164 5.98 4.06 -6.62
CA THR A 164 5.74 5.50 -6.50
C THR A 164 4.24 5.82 -6.42
N ILE A 165 3.42 5.12 -7.21
CA ILE A 165 1.96 5.27 -7.18
C ILE A 165 1.40 4.87 -5.81
N LEU A 166 1.83 3.71 -5.28
CA LEU A 166 1.39 3.22 -3.98
C LEU A 166 1.86 4.12 -2.84
N ASP A 167 3.13 4.56 -2.88
CA ASP A 167 3.68 5.44 -1.85
C ASP A 167 2.94 6.80 -1.84
N PHE A 168 2.60 7.35 -3.01
CA PHE A 168 1.84 8.60 -3.12
C PHE A 168 0.38 8.47 -2.66
N GLU A 169 -0.27 7.34 -2.96
CA GLU A 169 -1.60 7.00 -2.46
C GLU A 169 -1.62 6.98 -0.91
N ASN A 170 -0.65 6.28 -0.32
CA ASN A 170 -0.50 6.17 1.13
C ASN A 170 -0.16 7.52 1.79
N GLU A 171 0.74 8.30 1.19
CA GLU A 171 1.09 9.65 1.64
C GLU A 171 -0.15 10.57 1.66
N SER A 172 -0.99 10.47 0.63
CA SER A 172 -2.23 11.25 0.52
C SER A 172 -3.26 10.84 1.57
N TYR A 173 -3.44 9.54 1.80
CA TYR A 173 -4.31 9.03 2.87
C TYR A 173 -3.84 9.52 4.25
N LEU A 174 -2.54 9.40 4.54
CA LEU A 174 -1.94 9.84 5.80
C LEU A 174 -2.10 11.35 6.01
N THR A 175 -1.95 12.13 4.94
CA THR A 175 -2.12 13.59 5.01
C THR A 175 -3.57 13.96 5.30
N CYS A 176 -4.53 13.32 4.62
CA CYS A 176 -5.95 13.56 4.84
C CYS A 176 -6.38 13.22 6.28
N THR A 177 -5.98 12.04 6.76
CA THR A 177 -6.30 11.60 8.12
C THR A 177 -5.73 12.54 9.18
N LYS A 178 -4.50 13.03 9.02
CA LYS A 178 -3.89 14.03 9.91
C LYS A 178 -4.57 15.40 9.86
N ALA A 179 -5.10 15.79 8.70
CA ALA A 179 -5.77 17.07 8.54
C ALA A 179 -7.18 17.07 9.15
N GLY A 180 -7.83 15.90 9.20
CA GLY A 180 -9.18 15.72 9.76
C GLY A 180 -9.24 15.25 11.21
N SER A 181 -8.10 14.90 11.82
CA SER A 181 -7.95 14.53 13.24
C SER A 181 -7.81 15.73 14.16
#